data_AF-A0A850GA09-F1
#
_entry.id   AF-A0A850GA09-F1
#
_cell.length_a   1.000
_cell.length_b   1.000
_cell.length_c   1.000
_cell.angle_alpha   90.00
_cell.angle_beta   90.00
_cell.angle_gamma   90.00
#
_symmetry.space_group_name_H-M   'P 1'
#
loop_
_entity.id
_entity.type
_entity.pdbx_description
1 polymer ?
#
loop_
_entity_poly.entity_id
_entity_poly.type
_entity_poly.pdbx_seq_one_letter_code
_entity_poly.pdbx_strand_id
1 'polypeptide(L)'
;MFALSLSHTAQGADHTDSPAAAADSAVDLADFYAWHTESDHLVLAVNFAGLASPGADATYDAEALYGFHVDRDQDGVSDHDIWIRFGQNGAGEWGVQVSGLPGEDPLVGPVDTVLTSDAGSMAFAGPREDPFFFDFEGFLATLDTETLAFDPTRDSFAGTNVTSIVIETGLDGVADGSTNIDVWATAARKG
;
A
#
# COMPACT_ATOMS: atom_id res chain seq x y z
N MET A 1 -17.21 28.44 -25.78
CA MET A 1 -16.65 28.63 -24.42
C MET A 1 -16.16 27.27 -24.00
N PHE A 2 -14.85 27.02 -24.11
CA PHE A 2 -14.23 25.73 -23.76
C PHE A 2 -13.82 25.83 -22.29
N ALA A 3 -14.41 25.01 -21.43
CA ALA A 3 -13.95 24.86 -20.06
C ALA A 3 -12.78 23.87 -20.08
N LEU A 4 -11.59 24.36 -19.76
CA LEU A 4 -10.43 23.53 -19.51
C LEU A 4 -10.57 23.01 -18.07
N SER A 5 -10.82 21.72 -17.91
CA SER A 5 -10.72 21.07 -16.60
C SER A 5 -9.26 21.14 -16.17
N LEU A 6 -8.99 21.77 -15.02
CA LEU A 6 -7.71 21.68 -14.35
C LEU A 6 -7.65 20.29 -13.70
N SER A 7 -7.09 19.32 -14.42
CA SER A 7 -6.61 18.08 -13.80
C SER A 7 -5.62 18.48 -12.72
N HIS A 8 -5.96 18.22 -11.45
CA HIS A 8 -5.00 18.36 -10.37
C HIS A 8 -3.83 17.43 -10.71
N THR A 9 -2.63 17.97 -10.68
CA THR A 9 -1.41 17.17 -10.85
C THR A 9 -1.35 16.23 -9.65
N ALA A 10 -1.66 14.95 -9.85
CA ALA A 10 -1.32 13.93 -8.88
C ALA A 10 0.22 13.84 -8.89
N GLN A 11 0.87 14.37 -7.85
CA GLN A 11 2.27 14.08 -7.61
C GLN A 11 2.33 12.71 -6.96
N GLY A 12 2.41 11.67 -7.80
CA GLY A 12 2.80 10.34 -7.37
C GLY A 12 4.32 10.24 -7.48
N ALA A 13 4.98 9.95 -6.37
CA ALA A 13 6.33 9.40 -6.36
C ALA A 13 6.23 8.08 -5.63
N ASP A 14 6.68 7.00 -6.26
CA ASP A 14 6.90 5.72 -5.62
C ASP A 14 8.39 5.56 -5.26
N HIS A 15 8.68 4.52 -4.51
CA HIS A 15 9.97 4.02 -4.07
C HIS A 15 11.22 4.82 -4.47
N THR A 16 11.59 5.83 -3.67
CA THR A 16 12.80 6.66 -3.85
C THR A 16 12.85 7.46 -5.17
N ASP A 17 11.77 7.49 -5.97
CA ASP A 17 11.71 8.16 -7.28
C ASP A 17 11.71 9.69 -7.17
N SER A 18 11.51 10.23 -5.96
CA SER A 18 11.70 11.65 -5.67
C SER A 18 12.56 11.88 -4.43
N PRO A 19 13.25 13.04 -4.32
CA PRO A 19 13.99 13.40 -3.11
C PRO A 19 13.12 13.43 -1.85
N ALA A 20 11.82 13.70 -1.98
CA ALA A 20 10.89 13.73 -0.86
C ALA A 20 10.53 12.32 -0.37
N ALA A 21 10.21 11.41 -1.30
CA ALA A 21 9.94 10.00 -0.98
C ALA A 21 11.20 9.34 -0.37
N ALA A 22 12.35 9.52 -1.01
CA ALA A 22 13.64 9.00 -0.53
C ALA A 22 14.06 9.50 0.87
N ALA A 23 13.55 10.66 1.30
CA ALA A 23 13.89 11.26 2.59
C ALA A 23 12.94 10.84 3.72
N ASP A 24 11.82 10.17 3.41
CA ASP A 24 10.77 9.87 4.36
C ASP A 24 10.22 8.45 4.16
N SER A 25 10.91 7.47 4.74
CA SER A 25 10.59 6.05 4.60
C SER A 25 9.18 5.68 5.07
N ALA A 26 8.55 6.48 5.93
CA ALA A 26 7.19 6.22 6.41
C ALA A 26 6.14 6.40 5.31
N VAL A 27 6.42 7.22 4.29
CA VAL A 27 5.50 7.49 3.17
C VAL A 27 6.13 7.14 1.80
N ASP A 28 7.27 6.45 1.81
CA ASP A 28 7.92 5.91 0.62
C ASP A 28 7.37 4.51 0.32
N LEU A 29 6.37 4.44 -0.57
CA LEU A 29 5.76 3.17 -0.97
C LEU A 29 6.73 2.38 -1.85
N ALA A 30 6.96 1.12 -1.52
CA ALA A 30 7.77 0.20 -2.33
C ALA A 30 6.92 -0.46 -3.43
N ASP A 31 5.89 -1.19 -3.02
CA ASP A 31 5.09 -2.01 -3.92
C ASP A 31 3.61 -1.91 -3.55
N PHE A 32 2.75 -2.01 -4.56
CA PHE A 32 1.30 -2.16 -4.41
C PHE A 32 0.82 -3.42 -5.12
N TYR A 33 0.02 -4.22 -4.43
CA TYR A 33 -0.58 -5.45 -4.93
C TYR A 33 -2.09 -5.39 -4.77
N ALA A 34 -2.81 -5.85 -5.79
CA ALA A 34 -4.25 -5.99 -5.76
C ALA A 34 -4.65 -7.29 -6.46
N TRP A 35 -5.53 -8.06 -5.83
CA TRP A 35 -6.14 -9.24 -6.43
C TRP A 35 -7.51 -9.48 -5.80
N HIS A 36 -8.32 -10.32 -6.43
CA HIS A 36 -9.55 -10.81 -5.81
C HIS A 36 -9.48 -12.32 -5.60
N THR A 37 -10.24 -12.81 -4.63
CA THR A 37 -10.36 -14.23 -4.32
C THR A 37 -11.51 -14.88 -5.09
N GLU A 38 -11.57 -16.21 -5.09
CA GLU A 38 -12.71 -16.97 -5.63
C GLU A 38 -13.99 -16.78 -4.80
N SER A 39 -13.87 -16.25 -3.58
CA SER A 39 -14.97 -15.96 -2.66
C SER A 39 -15.44 -14.50 -2.73
N ASP A 40 -15.14 -13.78 -3.81
CA ASP A 40 -15.54 -12.39 -4.04
C ASP A 40 -15.05 -11.41 -2.96
N HIS A 41 -13.82 -11.60 -2.47
CA HIS A 41 -13.11 -10.59 -1.68
C HIS A 41 -12.05 -9.89 -2.53
N LEU A 42 -11.94 -8.57 -2.37
CA LEU A 42 -10.83 -7.77 -2.86
C LEU A 42 -9.73 -7.73 -1.80
N VAL A 43 -8.49 -8.04 -2.19
CA VAL A 43 -7.30 -7.90 -1.36
C VAL A 43 -6.42 -6.80 -1.93
N LEU A 44 -6.02 -5.88 -1.06
CA LEU A 44 -5.16 -4.73 -1.36
C LEU A 44 -4.00 -4.74 -0.39
N ALA A 45 -2.78 -4.68 -0.90
CA ALA A 45 -1.58 -4.65 -0.09
C ALA A 45 -0.62 -3.58 -0.57
N VAL A 46 0.01 -2.87 0.36
CA VAL A 46 1.09 -1.93 0.08
C VAL A 46 2.26 -2.17 1.01
N ASN A 47 3.47 -2.09 0.46
CA ASN A 47 4.73 -2.14 1.20
C ASN A 47 5.34 -0.74 1.28
N PHE A 48 6.02 -0.43 2.38
CA PHE A 48 6.79 0.80 2.57
C PHE A 48 7.91 0.57 3.58
N ALA A 49 8.82 1.53 3.72
CA ALA A 49 9.97 1.44 4.62
C ALA A 49 10.78 0.13 4.42
N GLY A 50 11.18 -0.12 3.17
CA GLY A 50 11.92 -1.33 2.77
C GLY A 50 13.38 -1.36 3.24
N LEU A 51 14.06 -2.45 2.88
CA LEU A 51 15.47 -2.73 3.23
C LEU A 51 15.75 -2.80 4.74
N ALA A 52 14.71 -3.01 5.56
CA ALA A 52 14.89 -3.22 6.99
C ALA A 52 15.59 -4.57 7.24
N SER A 53 16.44 -4.64 8.26
CA SER A 53 17.07 -5.90 8.64
C SER A 53 16.04 -6.88 9.23
N PRO A 54 16.22 -8.21 9.07
CA PRO A 54 15.37 -9.20 9.71
C PRO A 54 15.27 -8.96 11.23
N GLY A 55 14.03 -8.93 11.73
CA GLY A 55 13.75 -8.70 13.15
C GLY A 55 13.85 -7.25 13.62
N ALA A 56 14.07 -6.29 12.71
CA ALA A 56 13.88 -4.88 12.99
C ALA A 56 12.39 -4.57 13.23
N ASP A 57 12.13 -3.58 14.07
CA ASP A 57 10.77 -3.06 14.27
C ASP A 57 10.25 -2.46 12.94
N ALA A 58 8.96 -2.66 12.67
CA ALA A 58 8.30 -2.02 11.54
C ALA A 58 8.17 -0.50 11.74
N THR A 59 7.99 0.22 10.62
CA THR A 59 7.81 1.68 10.65
C THR A 59 6.33 2.01 10.82
N TYR A 60 6.00 2.72 11.90
CA TYR A 60 4.66 3.25 12.12
C TYR A 60 4.74 4.71 12.48
N ASP A 61 4.21 5.57 11.62
CA ASP A 61 4.23 7.01 11.85
C ASP A 61 2.81 7.52 12.07
N ALA A 62 2.59 8.14 13.23
CA ALA A 62 1.30 8.68 13.61
C ALA A 62 0.88 9.85 12.71
N GLU A 63 1.77 10.47 11.94
CA GLU A 63 1.47 11.55 11.00
C GLU A 63 1.36 11.09 9.54
N ALA A 64 1.50 9.79 9.27
CA ALA A 64 1.22 9.21 7.96
C ALA A 64 -0.28 8.90 7.77
N LEU A 65 -0.74 9.01 6.53
CA LEU A 65 -2.04 8.56 6.05
C LEU A 65 -1.83 7.78 4.76
N TYR A 66 -2.35 6.55 4.72
CA TYR A 66 -2.33 5.70 3.54
C TYR A 66 -3.74 5.57 3.00
N GLY A 67 -3.90 5.57 1.68
CA GLY A 67 -5.17 5.41 1.00
C GLY A 67 -5.10 4.27 0.00
N PHE A 68 -6.13 3.43 -0.03
CA PHE A 68 -6.48 2.66 -1.20
C PHE A 68 -7.70 3.28 -1.85
N HIS A 69 -7.60 3.48 -3.16
CA HIS A 69 -8.58 4.20 -3.95
C HIS A 69 -9.16 3.28 -5.01
N VAL A 70 -10.45 3.44 -5.28
CA VAL A 70 -11.19 2.62 -6.22
C VAL A 70 -11.99 3.53 -7.12
N ASP A 71 -11.67 3.50 -8.40
CA ASP A 71 -12.42 4.14 -9.48
C ASP A 71 -13.29 3.08 -10.15
N ARG A 72 -14.60 3.33 -10.21
CA ARG A 72 -15.61 2.40 -10.72
C ARG A 72 -16.06 2.75 -12.13
N ASP A 73 -15.69 3.92 -12.67
CA ASP A 73 -16.17 4.45 -13.94
C ASP A 73 -15.07 4.90 -14.93
N GLN A 74 -13.79 4.75 -14.55
CA GLN A 74 -12.57 5.00 -15.33
C GLN A 74 -12.38 6.48 -15.69
N ASP A 75 -12.86 7.41 -14.85
CA ASP A 75 -12.62 8.83 -15.03
C ASP A 75 -11.30 9.32 -14.38
N GLY A 76 -10.60 8.44 -13.65
CA GLY A 76 -9.37 8.73 -12.93
C GLY A 76 -9.59 9.41 -11.58
N VAL A 77 -10.82 9.38 -11.06
CA VAL A 77 -11.23 9.90 -9.75
C VAL A 77 -11.74 8.75 -8.89
N SER A 78 -11.38 8.74 -7.61
CA SER A 78 -11.83 7.69 -6.69
C SER A 78 -13.32 7.86 -6.39
N ASP A 79 -14.07 6.77 -6.52
CA ASP A 79 -15.45 6.63 -6.06
C ASP A 79 -15.53 6.07 -4.63
N HIS A 80 -14.49 5.36 -4.20
CA HIS A 80 -14.43 4.74 -2.89
C HIS A 80 -13.01 4.67 -2.34
N ASP A 81 -12.83 5.19 -1.13
CA ASP A 81 -11.54 5.26 -0.46
C ASP A 81 -11.55 4.43 0.83
N ILE A 82 -10.50 3.61 1.00
CA ILE A 82 -10.16 2.97 2.27
C ILE A 82 -8.93 3.67 2.84
N TRP A 83 -9.07 4.25 4.03
CA TRP A 83 -8.01 5.02 4.69
C TRP A 83 -7.41 4.26 5.86
N ILE A 84 -6.08 4.25 5.92
CA ILE A 84 -5.30 3.58 6.97
C ILE A 84 -4.41 4.61 7.67
N ARG A 85 -4.40 4.58 9.01
CA ARG A 85 -3.53 5.44 9.83
C ARG A 85 -3.08 4.73 11.10
N PHE A 86 -1.96 5.17 11.67
CA PHE A 86 -1.38 4.63 12.91
C PHE A 86 -1.59 5.53 14.13
N GLY A 87 -1.35 4.95 15.32
CA GLY A 87 -1.63 5.50 16.66
C GLY A 87 -2.85 4.82 17.26
N GLN A 88 -3.03 4.62 18.58
CA GLN A 88 -2.56 5.34 19.76
C GLN A 88 -2.25 4.42 20.95
N ASN A 89 -1.59 4.93 21.98
CA ASN A 89 -1.79 4.55 23.39
C ASN A 89 -1.22 5.73 24.25
N GLY A 90 -1.21 5.81 25.58
CA GLY A 90 -1.58 4.87 26.64
C GLY A 90 -3.08 4.80 26.90
N ALA A 91 -3.62 3.60 26.71
CA ALA A 91 -5.00 3.19 26.98
C ALA A 91 -6.15 3.86 26.22
N GLY A 92 -5.89 4.78 25.27
CA GLY A 92 -6.80 5.03 24.15
C GLY A 92 -6.51 4.11 22.96
N GLU A 93 -6.17 2.85 23.26
CA GLU A 93 -5.28 2.00 22.45
C GLU A 93 -5.75 1.73 21.02
N TRP A 94 -4.91 2.09 20.06
CA TRP A 94 -4.89 1.61 18.70
C TRP A 94 -3.46 1.36 18.23
N GLY A 95 -3.29 0.45 17.31
CA GLY A 95 -2.06 0.21 16.58
C GLY A 95 -2.45 -0.09 15.16
N VAL A 96 -3.10 0.87 14.52
CA VAL A 96 -3.76 0.85 13.20
C VAL A 96 -5.27 1.05 13.32
N GLN A 97 -5.76 1.94 12.46
CA GLN A 97 -7.16 2.11 12.14
C GLN A 97 -7.31 2.07 10.62
N VAL A 98 -8.31 1.33 10.18
CA VAL A 98 -8.79 1.22 8.81
C VAL A 98 -10.21 1.74 8.78
N SER A 99 -10.50 2.70 7.90
CA SER A 99 -11.83 3.27 7.72
C SER A 99 -12.21 3.28 6.24
N GLY A 100 -13.51 3.34 5.95
CA GLY A 100 -13.99 3.26 4.57
C GLY A 100 -14.25 1.84 4.09
N LEU A 101 -14.17 0.82 4.96
CA LEU A 101 -14.65 -0.52 4.62
C LEU A 101 -16.16 -0.48 4.25
N PRO A 102 -16.61 -1.12 3.16
CA PRO A 102 -17.98 -1.02 2.67
C PRO A 102 -19.04 -1.45 3.70
N GLY A 103 -19.82 -0.49 4.17
CA GLY A 103 -20.92 -0.75 5.10
C GLY A 103 -20.50 -1.09 6.53
N GLU A 104 -19.24 -0.81 6.89
CA GLU A 104 -18.67 -1.16 8.19
C GLU A 104 -18.18 0.09 8.95
N ASP A 105 -18.21 0.01 10.29
CA ASP A 105 -17.48 0.94 11.14
C ASP A 105 -15.97 0.74 11.00
N PRO A 106 -15.12 1.74 11.34
CA PRO A 106 -13.68 1.58 11.25
C PRO A 106 -13.18 0.33 11.98
N LEU A 107 -12.39 -0.49 11.29
CA LEU A 107 -11.69 -1.65 11.84
C LEU A 107 -10.35 -1.21 12.42
N VAL A 108 -10.03 -1.73 13.59
CA VAL A 108 -9.11 -1.08 14.48
C VAL A 108 -8.52 -2.15 15.39
N GLY A 109 -7.20 -2.12 15.63
CA GLY A 109 -6.53 -3.14 16.44
C GLY A 109 -5.06 -2.86 16.69
N PRO A 110 -4.33 -3.77 17.34
CA PRO A 110 -2.88 -3.69 17.43
C PRO A 110 -2.21 -3.93 16.06
N VAL A 111 -1.00 -3.38 15.90
CA VAL A 111 -0.14 -3.68 14.76
C VAL A 111 0.36 -5.12 14.87
N ASP A 112 0.89 -5.63 13.77
CA ASP A 112 1.42 -7.00 13.64
C ASP A 112 0.42 -8.09 14.10
N THR A 113 -0.86 -7.81 13.91
CA THR A 113 -1.97 -8.72 14.21
C THR A 113 -2.96 -8.68 13.05
N VAL A 114 -3.52 -9.84 12.70
CA VAL A 114 -4.64 -9.90 11.76
C VAL A 114 -5.92 -9.52 12.50
N LEU A 115 -6.51 -8.42 12.07
CA LEU A 115 -7.80 -7.93 12.54
C LEU A 115 -8.90 -8.50 11.65
N THR A 116 -10.06 -8.78 12.22
CA THR A 116 -11.23 -9.27 11.49
C THR A 116 -12.46 -8.57 12.02
N SER A 117 -13.27 -8.00 11.13
CA SER A 117 -14.54 -7.39 11.47
C SER A 117 -15.67 -8.42 11.55
N ASP A 118 -16.79 -8.04 12.17
CA ASP A 118 -17.98 -8.90 12.22
C ASP A 118 -18.58 -9.17 10.83
N ALA A 119 -18.33 -8.30 9.85
CA ALA A 119 -18.78 -8.45 8.47
C ALA A 119 -17.80 -9.27 7.60
N GLY A 120 -16.63 -9.64 8.13
CA GLY A 120 -15.65 -10.50 7.48
C GLY A 120 -14.50 -9.79 6.77
N SER A 121 -14.42 -8.46 6.84
CA SER A 121 -13.25 -7.72 6.37
C SER A 121 -12.05 -7.99 7.29
N MET A 122 -10.86 -8.09 6.70
CA MET A 122 -9.61 -8.33 7.43
C MET A 122 -8.60 -7.22 7.19
N ALA A 123 -7.79 -6.93 8.20
CA ALA A 123 -6.72 -5.96 8.09
C ALA A 123 -5.45 -6.44 8.81
N PHE A 124 -4.29 -6.11 8.26
CA PHE A 124 -2.99 -6.36 8.88
C PHE A 124 -2.08 -5.16 8.61
N ALA A 125 -1.26 -4.78 9.59
CA ALA A 125 -0.19 -3.81 9.39
C ALA A 125 1.07 -4.18 10.18
N GLY A 126 2.17 -4.50 9.52
CA GLY A 126 3.43 -4.82 10.20
C GLY A 126 4.51 -5.46 9.34
N PRO A 127 5.60 -5.95 9.97
CA PRO A 127 6.79 -6.35 9.24
C PRO A 127 6.55 -7.63 8.43
N ARG A 128 6.99 -7.63 7.17
CA ARG A 128 7.05 -8.83 6.33
C ARG A 128 8.40 -8.87 5.63
N GLU A 129 8.85 -10.08 5.29
CA GLU A 129 9.94 -10.22 4.33
C GLU A 129 9.48 -9.60 3.01
N ASP A 130 10.39 -8.89 2.35
CA ASP A 130 10.10 -8.22 1.09
C ASP A 130 9.65 -9.26 0.03
N PRO A 131 8.39 -9.22 -0.46
CA PRO A 131 7.93 -10.16 -1.46
C PRO A 131 8.40 -9.82 -2.87
N PHE A 132 9.05 -8.66 -3.06
CA PHE A 132 9.60 -8.25 -4.34
C PHE A 132 10.91 -8.97 -4.64
N PHE A 133 10.98 -9.56 -5.84
CA PHE A 133 12.18 -10.20 -6.35
C PHE A 133 12.77 -9.35 -7.47
N PHE A 134 14.02 -8.93 -7.32
CA PHE A 134 14.73 -8.26 -8.41
C PHE A 134 16.24 -8.42 -8.34
N ASP A 135 16.84 -8.59 -9.52
CA ASP A 135 18.29 -8.56 -9.69
C ASP A 135 18.76 -7.13 -10.01
N PHE A 136 18.81 -6.28 -8.98
CA PHE A 136 19.28 -4.90 -9.11
C PHE A 136 20.75 -4.83 -9.55
N GLU A 137 21.57 -5.79 -9.12
CA GLU A 137 22.96 -5.92 -9.59
C GLU A 137 23.01 -6.18 -11.11
N GLY A 138 22.22 -7.12 -11.61
CA GLY A 138 22.08 -7.40 -13.03
C GLY A 138 21.53 -6.22 -13.83
N PHE A 139 20.62 -5.44 -13.26
CA PHE A 139 20.14 -4.19 -13.85
C PHE A 139 21.28 -3.16 -13.99
N LEU A 140 22.01 -2.87 -12.91
CA LEU A 140 23.14 -1.92 -12.94
C LEU A 140 24.24 -2.37 -13.91
N ALA A 141 24.58 -3.66 -13.93
CA ALA A 141 25.54 -4.22 -14.88
C ALA A 141 25.05 -4.11 -16.33
N THR A 142 23.74 -4.29 -16.56
CA THR A 142 23.15 -4.10 -17.90
C THR A 142 23.27 -2.64 -18.36
N LEU A 143 23.05 -1.67 -17.45
CA LEU A 143 23.22 -0.25 -17.77
C LEU A 143 24.68 0.12 -18.06
N ASP A 144 25.63 -0.41 -17.28
CA ASP A 144 27.06 -0.12 -17.43
C ASP A 144 27.66 -0.74 -18.70
N THR A 145 27.23 -1.97 -19.04
CA THR A 145 27.82 -2.76 -20.14
C THR A 145 27.01 -2.75 -21.43
N GLU A 146 25.80 -2.19 -21.41
CA GLU A 146 24.80 -2.27 -22.48
C GLU A 146 24.45 -3.71 -22.90
N THR A 147 24.74 -4.70 -22.05
CA THR A 147 24.50 -6.13 -22.30
C THR A 147 23.63 -6.72 -21.20
N LEU A 148 22.57 -7.43 -21.57
CA LEU A 148 21.63 -8.03 -20.61
C LEU A 148 22.36 -8.97 -19.63
N ALA A 149 22.33 -8.64 -18.34
CA ALA A 149 23.12 -9.30 -17.30
C ALA A 149 22.28 -9.81 -16.10
N PHE A 150 20.97 -9.98 -16.28
CA PHE A 150 20.07 -10.54 -15.26
C PHE A 150 20.38 -12.02 -14.97
N ASP A 151 20.34 -12.38 -13.69
CA ASP A 151 20.47 -13.73 -13.16
C ASP A 151 19.18 -14.08 -12.38
N PRO A 152 18.43 -15.12 -12.79
CA PRO A 152 17.17 -15.50 -12.14
C PRO A 152 17.34 -16.07 -10.72
N THR A 153 18.58 -16.25 -10.24
CA THR A 153 18.88 -16.72 -8.90
C THR A 153 19.30 -15.60 -7.95
N ARG A 154 19.49 -14.37 -8.46
CA ARG A 154 19.85 -13.22 -7.64
C ARG A 154 18.61 -12.44 -7.26
N ASP A 155 18.44 -12.30 -5.96
CA ASP A 155 17.47 -11.42 -5.35
C ASP A 155 18.20 -10.39 -4.50
N SER A 156 18.12 -9.12 -4.90
CA SER A 156 18.77 -8.02 -4.20
C SER A 156 18.06 -7.62 -2.91
N PHE A 157 16.81 -8.07 -2.73
CA PHE A 157 15.96 -7.77 -1.58
C PHE A 157 15.79 -8.96 -0.63
N ALA A 158 16.24 -10.16 -1.05
CA ALA A 158 16.17 -11.38 -0.25
C ALA A 158 16.71 -11.17 1.18
N GLY A 159 15.92 -11.61 2.15
CA GLY A 159 16.26 -11.49 3.56
C GLY A 159 16.22 -10.06 4.10
N THR A 160 15.58 -9.12 3.41
CA THR A 160 15.20 -7.81 3.97
C THR A 160 13.71 -7.75 4.26
N ASN A 161 13.31 -6.83 5.13
CA ASN A 161 11.93 -6.62 5.52
C ASN A 161 11.40 -5.29 4.96
N VAL A 162 10.09 -5.27 4.75
CA VAL A 162 9.24 -4.10 4.51
C VAL A 162 8.23 -3.98 5.66
N THR A 163 7.59 -2.82 5.76
CA THR A 163 6.33 -2.71 6.50
C THR A 163 5.17 -2.87 5.51
N SER A 164 4.31 -3.85 5.74
CA SER A 164 3.15 -4.11 4.88
C SER A 164 1.86 -3.65 5.54
N ILE A 165 0.96 -3.04 4.78
CA ILE A 165 -0.47 -2.90 5.10
C ILE A 165 -1.23 -3.80 4.14
N VAL A 166 -2.11 -4.67 4.66
CA VAL A 166 -2.93 -5.60 3.87
C VAL A 166 -4.37 -5.49 4.33
N ILE A 167 -5.29 -5.29 3.39
CA ILE A 167 -6.74 -5.22 3.61
C ILE A 167 -7.42 -6.26 2.72
N GLU A 168 -8.36 -7.00 3.28
CA GLU A 168 -9.29 -7.86 2.56
C GLU A 168 -10.71 -7.44 2.88
N THR A 169 -11.55 -7.20 1.86
CA THR A 169 -12.92 -6.71 2.03
C THR A 169 -13.83 -7.29 0.94
N GLY A 170 -15.15 -7.31 1.17
CA GLY A 170 -16.10 -7.77 0.16
C GLY A 170 -16.02 -6.96 -1.14
N LEU A 171 -15.77 -7.66 -2.26
CA LEU A 171 -15.61 -7.04 -3.58
C LEU A 171 -16.90 -6.34 -4.02
N ASP A 172 -18.07 -6.96 -3.80
CA ASP A 172 -19.36 -6.41 -4.18
C ASP A 172 -19.62 -5.03 -3.56
N GLY A 173 -19.26 -4.84 -2.29
CA GLY A 173 -19.42 -3.57 -1.59
C GLY A 173 -18.49 -2.48 -2.11
N VAL A 174 -17.27 -2.87 -2.50
CA VAL A 174 -16.29 -1.96 -3.11
C VAL A 174 -16.65 -1.62 -4.55
N ALA A 175 -17.11 -2.58 -5.34
CA ALA A 175 -17.42 -2.40 -6.76
C ALA A 175 -18.78 -1.72 -6.99
N ASP A 176 -19.72 -1.84 -6.05
CA ASP A 176 -21.05 -1.21 -6.09
C ASP A 176 -21.79 -1.43 -7.43
N GLY A 177 -21.75 -2.67 -7.92
CA GLY A 177 -22.35 -3.07 -9.20
C GLY A 177 -21.51 -2.78 -10.44
N SER A 178 -20.32 -2.18 -10.30
CA SER A 178 -19.36 -2.10 -11.40
C SER A 178 -18.75 -3.46 -11.72
N THR A 179 -18.40 -3.66 -12.98
CA THR A 179 -17.78 -4.90 -13.48
C THR A 179 -16.27 -4.75 -13.71
N ASN A 180 -15.77 -3.51 -13.68
CA ASN A 180 -14.36 -3.17 -13.76
C ASN A 180 -14.09 -2.09 -12.71
N ILE A 181 -13.00 -2.25 -11.98
CA ILE A 181 -12.50 -1.23 -11.06
C ILE A 181 -11.03 -0.98 -11.34
N ASP A 182 -10.61 0.27 -11.28
CA ASP A 182 -9.21 0.65 -11.25
C ASP A 182 -8.83 0.97 -9.80
N VAL A 183 -7.65 0.53 -9.39
CA VAL A 183 -7.19 0.66 -7.99
C VAL A 183 -5.78 1.20 -7.92
N TRP A 184 -5.53 2.08 -6.95
CA TRP A 184 -4.20 2.59 -6.64
C TRP A 184 -4.04 2.86 -5.14
N ALA A 185 -2.78 2.99 -4.71
CA ALA A 185 -2.43 3.35 -3.35
C ALA A 185 -1.79 4.74 -3.29
N THR A 186 -1.97 5.43 -2.16
CA THR A 186 -1.24 6.65 -1.83
C THR A 186 -0.71 6.61 -0.40
N ALA A 187 0.35 7.37 -0.15
CA ALA A 187 0.84 7.70 1.18
C ALA A 187 1.14 9.20 1.25
N ALA A 188 0.74 9.85 2.34
CA ALA A 188 0.97 11.27 2.54
C ALA A 188 1.11 11.62 4.02
N ARG A 189 1.71 12.79 4.28
CA ARG A 189 1.70 13.41 5.60
C ARG A 189 0.35 14.09 5.86
N LYS A 190 -0.14 13.98 7.08
CA LYS A 190 -1.35 14.68 7.56
C LYS A 190 -1.01 16.15 7.88
N GLY A 191 -0.72 16.97 6.88
CA GLY A 191 -0.42 18.40 7.07
C GLY A 191 0.14 19.09 5.84
#